data_AF-A0A1Q3ADD1-F1
#
_entry.id   AF-A0A1Q3ADD1-F1
#
_cell.length_a   1.000
_cell.length_b   1.000
_cell.length_c   1.000
_cell.angle_alpha   90.00
_cell.angle_beta   90.00
_cell.angle_gamma   90.00
#
_symmetry.space_group_name_H-M   'P 1'
#
loop_
_entity.id
_entity.type
_entity.pdbx_description
1 polymer ?
#
loop_
_entity_poly.entity_id
_entity_poly.type
_entity_poly.pdbx_seq_one_letter_code
_entity_poly.pdbx_strand_id
1 'polypeptide(L)'
;MGRVKREHEHVEVSIEGAEAEVKSKYFEKKPKLISQQVNPDVEYIKSLDSEAYFHYITELTDDSPERWNRPLDSSIFVSRPGCEPLPSNFKSIYCKVRLMRSKLMTPVDTVGCASLPITVSDHCGIEKVNIEPKNYRLQLLTALMLSSQTKDEVTAQAMQNIMQYSMKELKISQGITLETLLRIDEKKLDELVKSVGFHTRKAKYVKQMAQILVDSFDSDIPTDLPSILSLPGVGPKMGILALQKAWGRMDGIGVDLHVHRLCKMWGWVDAKKCKTPEHTRKQLESWLPRELWYEINPLLVGFGQVICMSRGKRCDLCLANDVCNAVDPKIMAKKAKTEGRATRGDFSQWLEYWASNKDDVK
;
A
#
# COMPACT_ATOMS: atom_id res chain seq x y z
N MET A 1 37.96 -18.84 -37.04
CA MET A 1 36.68 -18.14 -37.33
C MET A 1 36.36 -17.24 -36.15
N GLY A 2 36.51 -15.93 -36.35
CA GLY A 2 36.56 -14.92 -35.28
C GLY A 2 35.19 -14.56 -34.70
N ARG A 3 35.17 -14.25 -33.40
CA ARG A 3 34.03 -13.68 -32.67
C ARG A 3 33.87 -12.21 -33.04
N VAL A 4 32.70 -11.82 -33.55
CA VAL A 4 32.32 -10.43 -33.77
C VAL A 4 32.07 -9.76 -32.42
N LYS A 5 32.91 -8.77 -32.07
CA LYS A 5 32.70 -7.80 -30.99
C LYS A 5 31.48 -6.95 -31.35
N ARG A 6 30.49 -6.84 -30.44
CA ARG A 6 29.51 -5.76 -30.49
C ARG A 6 30.14 -4.53 -29.82
N GLU A 7 30.45 -3.52 -30.61
CA GLU A 7 30.78 -2.18 -30.11
C GLU A 7 29.49 -1.53 -29.60
N HIS A 8 29.55 -1.01 -28.37
CA HIS A 8 28.53 -0.11 -27.84
C HIS A 8 29.09 1.30 -27.99
N GLU A 9 28.50 2.11 -28.87
CA GLU A 9 28.79 3.55 -28.91
C GLU A 9 28.34 4.19 -27.59
N HIS A 10 29.29 4.82 -26.91
CA HIS A 10 29.02 5.73 -25.81
C HIS A 10 28.47 7.03 -26.37
N VAL A 11 27.22 7.35 -26.08
CA VAL A 11 26.68 8.70 -26.28
C VAL A 11 27.05 9.51 -25.05
N GLU A 12 28.09 10.33 -25.17
CA GLU A 12 28.33 11.44 -24.24
C GLU A 12 27.27 12.51 -24.48
N VAL A 13 26.55 12.88 -23.42
CA VAL A 13 25.67 14.05 -23.43
C VAL A 13 26.36 15.11 -22.58
N SER A 14 26.99 16.08 -23.25
CA SER A 14 27.42 17.32 -22.62
C SER A 14 26.20 18.15 -22.27
N ILE A 15 26.24 18.80 -21.11
CA ILE A 15 25.19 19.73 -20.65
C ILE A 15 25.78 21.14 -20.74
N GLU A 16 25.32 21.90 -21.73
CA GLU A 16 25.38 23.36 -21.69
C GLU A 16 23.98 23.92 -21.92
N GLY A 17 23.54 24.76 -20.97
CA GLY A 17 22.58 25.83 -21.22
C GLY A 17 21.09 25.48 -21.39
N ALA A 18 20.31 25.92 -20.40
CA ALA A 18 18.88 26.28 -20.44
C ALA A 18 17.83 25.15 -20.55
N GLU A 19 17.04 25.05 -19.47
CA GLU A 19 15.67 24.52 -19.38
C GLU A 19 15.37 23.16 -20.06
N ALA A 20 15.72 22.07 -19.36
CA ALA A 20 15.24 20.74 -19.73
C ALA A 20 13.84 20.48 -19.14
N GLU A 21 12.80 20.72 -19.94
CA GLU A 21 11.47 20.13 -19.71
C GLU A 21 11.57 18.59 -19.74
N VAL A 22 11.37 17.95 -18.58
CA VAL A 22 11.32 16.48 -18.48
C VAL A 22 9.95 16.00 -19.00
N LYS A 23 9.84 15.76 -20.31
CA LYS A 23 8.65 15.13 -20.90
C LYS A 23 8.72 13.60 -20.78
N SER A 24 8.02 13.04 -19.80
CA SER A 24 7.78 11.60 -19.69
C SER A 24 6.72 11.15 -20.70
N LYS A 25 7.08 10.21 -21.58
CA LYS A 25 6.18 9.60 -22.60
C LYS A 25 5.02 8.78 -22.00
N TYR A 26 4.87 8.69 -20.68
CA TYR A 26 3.89 7.81 -20.01
C TYR A 26 2.62 8.51 -19.52
N PHE A 27 2.50 9.84 -19.64
CA PHE A 27 1.44 10.59 -18.93
C PHE A 27 0.51 11.48 -19.78
N GLU A 28 0.55 11.41 -21.12
CA GLU A 28 -0.32 12.25 -21.98
C GLU A 28 -1.78 11.76 -22.12
N LYS A 29 -2.35 11.09 -21.13
CA LYS A 29 -3.80 10.84 -21.12
C LYS A 29 -4.43 11.45 -19.88
N LYS A 30 -5.11 12.60 -20.08
CA LYS A 30 -6.06 13.16 -19.13
C LYS A 30 -7.01 12.04 -18.68
N PRO A 31 -7.08 11.71 -17.39
CA PRO A 31 -8.01 10.70 -16.92
C PRO A 31 -9.44 11.16 -17.21
N LYS A 32 -10.26 10.27 -17.78
CA LYS A 32 -11.71 10.48 -17.86
C LYS A 32 -12.24 10.45 -16.43
N LEU A 33 -12.61 11.62 -15.92
CA LEU A 33 -13.30 11.78 -14.64
C LEU A 33 -14.64 11.04 -14.70
N ILE A 34 -14.77 9.98 -13.89
CA ILE A 34 -16.05 9.35 -13.59
C ILE A 34 -16.68 10.13 -12.43
N SER A 35 -17.98 10.41 -12.57
CA SER A 35 -18.80 11.32 -11.77
C SER A 35 -18.76 11.09 -10.25
N GLN A 36 -18.80 12.21 -9.51
CA GLN A 36 -18.91 12.37 -8.05
C GLN A 36 -17.62 12.18 -7.23
N GLN A 37 -16.55 12.89 -7.59
CA GLN A 37 -15.50 13.26 -6.62
C GLN A 37 -16.06 14.36 -5.71
N VAL A 38 -16.46 14.02 -4.48
CA VAL A 38 -16.37 14.98 -3.38
C VAL A 38 -14.89 15.02 -3.05
N ASN A 39 -14.19 16.02 -3.58
CA ASN A 39 -12.82 16.25 -3.15
C ASN A 39 -12.87 16.66 -1.68
N PRO A 40 -12.06 16.05 -0.80
CA PRO A 40 -12.01 16.45 0.58
C PRO A 40 -11.63 17.93 0.70
N ASP A 41 -12.27 18.65 1.62
CA ASP A 41 -11.91 20.03 1.94
C ASP A 41 -10.56 20.04 2.67
N VAL A 42 -9.51 20.42 1.93
CA VAL A 42 -8.13 20.42 2.41
C VAL A 42 -7.93 21.41 3.56
N GLU A 43 -8.58 22.57 3.50
CA GLU A 43 -8.43 23.60 4.53
C GLU A 43 -9.10 23.16 5.82
N TYR A 44 -10.29 22.53 5.71
CA TYR A 44 -10.91 21.87 6.86
C TYR A 44 -9.99 20.81 7.47
N ILE A 45 -9.43 19.89 6.67
CA ILE A 45 -8.55 18.83 7.18
C ILE A 45 -7.30 19.39 7.86
N LYS A 46 -6.70 20.44 7.29
CA LYS A 46 -5.53 21.11 7.86
C LYS A 46 -5.87 21.85 9.16
N SER A 47 -7.12 22.28 9.35
CA SER A 47 -7.59 22.95 10.57
C SER A 47 -7.85 21.99 11.74
N LEU A 48 -7.95 20.68 11.48
CA LEU A 48 -8.20 19.69 12.52
C LEU A 48 -6.98 19.53 13.44
N ASP A 49 -7.26 19.43 14.74
CA ASP A 49 -6.28 18.93 15.70
C ASP A 49 -6.01 17.43 15.49
N SER A 50 -5.05 16.89 16.23
CA SER A 50 -4.64 15.49 16.09
C SER A 50 -5.79 14.50 16.31
N GLU A 51 -6.62 14.71 17.35
CA GLU A 51 -7.71 13.80 17.70
C GLU A 51 -8.77 13.77 16.59
N ALA A 52 -9.24 14.96 16.18
CA ALA A 52 -10.24 15.10 15.15
C ALA A 52 -9.73 14.62 13.77
N TYR A 53 -8.46 14.89 13.45
CA TYR A 53 -7.83 14.40 12.21
C TYR A 53 -7.80 12.88 12.16
N PHE A 54 -7.38 12.23 13.25
CA PHE A 54 -7.32 10.77 13.30
C PHE A 54 -8.70 10.13 13.31
N HIS A 55 -9.69 10.76 13.93
CA HIS A 55 -11.09 10.34 13.82
C HIS A 55 -11.55 10.39 12.36
N TYR A 56 -11.37 11.53 11.70
CA TYR A 56 -11.72 11.75 10.29
C TYR A 56 -11.09 10.70 9.36
N ILE A 57 -9.77 10.47 9.47
CA ILE A 57 -9.09 9.49 8.63
C ILE A 57 -9.54 8.06 8.95
N THR A 58 -9.74 7.70 10.22
CA THR A 58 -10.19 6.36 10.62
C THR A 58 -11.58 6.06 10.06
N GLU A 59 -12.54 6.99 10.08
CA GLU A 59 -13.88 6.74 9.51
C GLU A 59 -13.83 6.36 8.02
N LEU A 60 -12.92 6.96 7.27
CA LEU A 60 -12.79 6.74 5.82
C LEU A 60 -11.89 5.54 5.46
N THR A 61 -10.86 5.31 6.26
CA THR A 61 -9.71 4.45 5.90
C THR A 61 -9.33 3.46 7.00
N ASP A 62 -10.31 3.02 7.79
CA ASP A 62 -10.13 1.92 8.72
C ASP A 62 -9.80 0.61 7.98
N ASP A 63 -8.65 0.06 8.30
CA ASP A 63 -8.09 -1.20 7.82
C ASP A 63 -7.93 -2.23 8.95
N SER A 64 -8.58 -2.01 10.10
CA SER A 64 -8.63 -2.96 11.20
C SER A 64 -9.28 -4.28 10.78
N PRO A 65 -8.76 -5.43 11.22
CA PRO A 65 -9.35 -6.74 10.91
C PRO A 65 -10.83 -6.85 11.31
N GLU A 66 -11.21 -6.23 12.42
CA GLU A 66 -12.57 -6.23 12.98
C GLU A 66 -13.59 -5.66 11.98
N ARG A 67 -13.17 -4.67 11.18
CA ARG A 67 -14.00 -4.07 10.13
C ARG A 67 -14.44 -5.09 9.09
N TRP A 68 -13.61 -6.07 8.77
CA TRP A 68 -13.94 -7.09 7.75
C TRP A 68 -15.01 -8.08 8.21
N ASN A 69 -15.27 -8.18 9.53
CA ASN A 69 -16.39 -8.97 10.05
C ASN A 69 -17.75 -8.27 9.86
N ARG A 70 -17.76 -6.96 9.58
CA ARG A 70 -19.01 -6.21 9.33
C ARG A 70 -19.60 -6.65 7.99
N PRO A 71 -20.87 -7.07 7.94
CA PRO A 71 -21.54 -7.40 6.68
C PRO A 71 -21.51 -6.22 5.70
N LEU A 72 -21.27 -6.52 4.42
CA LEU A 72 -21.41 -5.52 3.36
C LEU A 72 -22.88 -5.42 2.97
N ASP A 73 -23.33 -4.21 2.68
CA ASP A 73 -24.64 -4.01 2.08
C ASP A 73 -24.67 -4.72 0.72
N SER A 74 -25.67 -5.59 0.53
CA SER A 74 -25.89 -6.31 -0.71
C SER A 74 -26.03 -5.40 -1.93
N SER A 75 -26.48 -4.15 -1.74
CA SER A 75 -26.67 -3.14 -2.77
C SER A 75 -25.37 -2.79 -3.50
N ILE A 76 -24.21 -2.89 -2.84
CA ILE A 76 -22.92 -2.54 -3.47
C ILE A 76 -22.52 -3.53 -4.56
N PHE A 77 -23.08 -4.75 -4.56
CA PHE A 77 -22.80 -5.79 -5.55
C PHE A 77 -23.74 -5.75 -6.76
N VAL A 78 -24.63 -4.76 -6.84
CA VAL A 78 -25.51 -4.57 -7.99
C VAL A 78 -24.75 -3.82 -9.08
N SER A 79 -24.91 -4.25 -10.33
CA SER A 79 -24.31 -3.57 -11.48
C SER A 79 -24.76 -2.10 -11.56
N ARG A 80 -23.80 -1.19 -11.66
CA ARG A 80 -24.06 0.24 -11.80
C ARG A 80 -24.06 0.65 -13.27
N PRO A 81 -24.97 1.54 -13.71
CA PRO A 81 -24.95 2.06 -15.07
C PRO A 81 -23.59 2.67 -15.42
N GLY A 82 -23.02 2.31 -16.57
CA GLY A 82 -21.73 2.82 -17.04
C GLY A 82 -20.49 2.09 -16.47
N CYS A 83 -20.67 1.10 -15.59
CA CYS A 83 -19.60 0.23 -15.11
C CYS A 83 -19.57 -1.10 -15.88
N GLU A 84 -18.39 -1.71 -15.98
CA GLU A 84 -18.25 -3.09 -16.44
C GLU A 84 -18.95 -4.06 -15.45
N PRO A 85 -19.42 -5.22 -15.91
CA PRO A 85 -20.09 -6.18 -15.03
C PRO A 85 -19.13 -6.77 -13.99
N LEU A 86 -19.63 -6.99 -12.78
CA LEU A 86 -18.85 -7.62 -11.72
C LEU A 86 -18.53 -9.08 -12.10
N PRO A 87 -17.30 -9.58 -11.86
CA PRO A 87 -16.98 -10.98 -12.04
C PRO A 87 -17.91 -11.88 -11.20
N SER A 88 -18.42 -12.96 -11.78
CA SER A 88 -19.42 -13.82 -11.11
C SER A 88 -18.94 -14.43 -9.79
N ASN A 89 -17.64 -14.70 -9.68
CA ASN A 89 -17.01 -15.23 -8.47
C ASN A 89 -16.57 -14.15 -7.47
N PHE A 90 -16.64 -12.86 -7.82
CA PHE A 90 -16.13 -11.76 -7.00
C PHE A 90 -16.81 -11.73 -5.63
N LYS A 91 -18.15 -11.64 -5.58
CA LYS A 91 -18.91 -11.54 -4.33
C LYS A 91 -18.58 -12.70 -3.38
N SER A 92 -18.59 -13.93 -3.88
CA SER A 92 -18.35 -15.12 -3.05
C SER A 92 -16.92 -15.17 -2.52
N ILE A 93 -15.90 -15.00 -3.39
CA ILE A 93 -14.50 -14.99 -2.97
C ILE A 93 -14.22 -13.83 -2.02
N TYR A 94 -14.69 -12.63 -2.35
CA TYR A 94 -14.41 -11.42 -1.57
C TYR A 94 -14.98 -11.52 -0.15
N CYS A 95 -16.24 -11.93 0.02
CA CYS A 95 -16.84 -12.10 1.34
C CYS A 95 -16.12 -13.17 2.18
N LYS A 96 -15.73 -14.31 1.56
CA LYS A 96 -14.97 -15.36 2.25
C LYS A 96 -13.58 -14.87 2.65
N VAL A 97 -12.92 -14.08 1.81
CA VAL A 97 -11.62 -13.47 2.12
C VAL A 97 -11.74 -12.46 3.27
N ARG A 98 -12.78 -11.63 3.30
CA ARG A 98 -13.08 -10.73 4.43
C ARG A 98 -13.23 -11.50 5.74
N LEU A 99 -14.02 -12.57 5.74
CA LEU A 99 -14.22 -13.40 6.92
C LEU A 99 -12.93 -14.06 7.41
N MET A 100 -12.10 -14.58 6.50
CA MET A 100 -10.78 -15.10 6.87
C MET A 100 -9.92 -13.99 7.47
N ARG A 101 -9.90 -12.82 6.83
CA ARG A 101 -9.05 -11.71 7.23
C ARG A 101 -9.46 -11.07 8.54
N SER A 102 -10.73 -11.13 8.92
CA SER A 102 -11.20 -10.68 10.23
C SER A 102 -10.75 -11.57 11.40
N LYS A 103 -10.01 -12.66 11.13
CA LYS A 103 -9.49 -13.62 12.10
C LYS A 103 -8.01 -13.92 11.91
N LEU A 104 -7.37 -13.21 10.99
CA LEU A 104 -5.96 -13.37 10.65
C LEU A 104 -5.25 -12.05 10.91
N MET A 105 -4.22 -12.09 11.75
CA MET A 105 -3.32 -10.95 11.89
C MET A 105 -2.10 -11.16 11.03
N THR A 106 -1.76 -10.20 10.19
CA THR A 106 -0.74 -10.35 9.13
C THR A 106 0.23 -9.18 9.15
N PRO A 107 1.42 -9.31 8.52
CA PRO A 107 2.41 -8.24 8.55
C PRO A 107 1.91 -6.88 8.07
N VAL A 108 1.02 -6.82 7.07
CA VAL A 108 0.46 -5.54 6.60
C VAL A 108 -0.38 -4.85 7.68
N ASP A 109 -0.94 -5.59 8.64
CA ASP A 109 -1.78 -5.04 9.70
C ASP A 109 -0.93 -4.41 10.82
N THR A 110 0.22 -5.02 11.14
CA THR A 110 1.07 -4.60 12.27
C THR A 110 2.21 -3.68 11.86
N VAL A 111 2.83 -3.95 10.70
CA VAL A 111 4.02 -3.25 10.21
C VAL A 111 3.88 -2.79 8.75
N GLY A 112 2.66 -2.81 8.21
CA GLY A 112 2.36 -2.23 6.91
C GLY A 112 2.54 -0.71 6.89
N CYS A 113 2.84 -0.16 5.71
CA CYS A 113 3.25 1.24 5.56
C CYS A 113 2.24 2.25 6.12
N ALA A 114 0.94 1.95 6.03
CA ALA A 114 -0.13 2.81 6.56
C ALA A 114 -0.18 2.85 8.10
N SER A 115 0.30 1.79 8.75
CA SER A 115 0.35 1.67 10.22
C SER A 115 1.66 2.21 10.80
N LEU A 116 2.75 2.23 10.02
CA LEU A 116 4.08 2.61 10.50
C LEU A 116 4.18 3.98 11.19
N PRO A 117 3.52 5.06 10.72
CA PRO A 117 3.55 6.33 11.45
C PRO A 117 3.05 6.20 12.89
N ILE A 118 2.06 5.34 13.14
CA ILE A 118 1.50 5.10 14.47
C ILE A 118 2.40 4.12 15.24
N THR A 119 2.68 2.96 14.66
CA THR A 119 3.39 1.89 15.38
C THR A 119 4.85 2.24 15.68
N VAL A 120 5.55 2.94 14.80
CA VAL A 120 6.94 3.39 15.06
C VAL A 120 6.97 4.49 16.11
N SER A 121 6.01 5.41 16.07
CA SER A 121 5.87 6.48 17.07
C SER A 121 5.58 5.90 18.46
N ASP A 122 4.65 4.96 18.56
CA ASP A 122 4.30 4.27 19.80
C ASP A 122 5.51 3.54 20.42
N HIS A 123 6.26 2.77 19.62
CA HIS A 123 7.52 2.14 20.07
C HIS A 123 8.60 3.13 20.53
N CYS A 124 8.48 4.41 20.16
CA CYS A 124 9.38 5.48 20.57
C CYS A 124 8.77 6.38 21.66
N GLY A 125 7.61 6.03 22.22
CA GLY A 125 6.95 6.75 23.31
C GLY A 125 6.10 7.94 22.87
N ILE A 126 5.68 7.99 21.60
CA ILE A 126 4.79 9.04 21.07
C ILE A 126 3.44 8.39 20.77
N GLU A 127 2.47 8.62 21.67
CA GLU A 127 1.09 8.15 21.47
C GLU A 127 0.45 8.78 20.24
N LYS A 128 -0.49 8.07 19.61
CA LYS A 128 -1.18 8.50 18.39
C LYS A 128 -1.72 9.93 18.47
N VAL A 129 -2.35 10.30 19.60
CA VAL A 129 -2.93 11.65 19.81
C VAL A 129 -1.87 12.76 19.82
N ASN A 130 -0.62 12.43 20.12
CA ASN A 130 0.51 13.36 20.21
C ASN A 130 1.30 13.50 18.89
N ILE A 131 0.89 12.79 17.83
CA ILE A 131 1.48 12.93 16.50
C ILE A 131 0.77 14.06 15.78
N GLU A 132 1.49 15.11 15.41
CA GLU A 132 0.91 16.19 14.60
C GLU A 132 0.47 15.63 13.23
N PRO A 133 -0.73 15.99 12.72
CA PRO A 133 -1.25 15.48 11.44
C PRO A 133 -0.27 15.65 10.27
N LYS A 134 0.43 16.78 10.20
CA LYS A 134 1.43 17.07 9.17
C LYS A 134 2.63 16.11 9.24
N ASN A 135 3.10 15.79 10.45
CA ASN A 135 4.17 14.82 10.66
C ASN A 135 3.69 13.39 10.33
N TYR A 136 2.45 13.03 10.69
CA TYR A 136 1.86 11.75 10.30
C TYR A 136 1.84 11.57 8.77
N ARG A 137 1.40 12.58 8.03
CA ARG A 137 1.35 12.56 6.56
C ARG A 137 2.74 12.42 5.94
N LEU A 138 3.72 13.15 6.46
CA LEU A 138 5.13 13.04 6.04
C LEU A 138 5.71 11.65 6.31
N GLN A 139 5.47 11.12 7.52
CA GLN A 139 5.90 9.79 7.94
C GLN A 139 5.31 8.69 7.05
N LEU A 140 4.02 8.80 6.73
CA LEU A 140 3.31 7.90 5.82
C LEU A 140 3.96 7.90 4.43
N LEU A 141 4.20 9.07 3.85
CA LEU A 141 4.83 9.18 2.53
C LEU A 141 6.26 8.62 2.54
N THR A 142 7.03 8.93 3.58
CA THR A 142 8.39 8.41 3.77
C THR A 142 8.39 6.88 3.85
N ALA A 143 7.49 6.29 4.64
CA ALA A 143 7.31 4.85 4.74
C ALA A 143 6.98 4.22 3.37
N LEU A 144 6.05 4.82 2.61
CA LEU A 144 5.68 4.35 1.27
C LEU A 144 6.87 4.39 0.29
N MET A 145 7.67 5.45 0.30
CA MET A 145 8.88 5.56 -0.54
C MET A 145 9.90 4.47 -0.21
N LEU A 146 10.13 4.21 1.08
CA LEU A 146 11.05 3.17 1.55
C LEU A 146 10.52 1.75 1.24
N SER A 147 9.21 1.55 1.22
CA SER A 147 8.56 0.23 1.06
C SER A 147 8.78 -0.45 -0.29
N SER A 148 9.10 0.30 -1.36
CA SER A 148 9.18 -0.28 -2.70
C SER A 148 10.18 -1.43 -2.76
N GLN A 149 9.73 -2.61 -3.18
CA GLN A 149 10.57 -3.82 -3.26
C GLN A 149 11.29 -4.15 -1.93
N THR A 150 10.67 -3.80 -0.81
CA THR A 150 11.21 -4.02 0.54
C THR A 150 10.12 -4.68 1.37
N LYS A 151 10.49 -5.59 2.28
CA LYS A 151 9.53 -6.22 3.18
C LYS A 151 9.03 -5.20 4.21
N ASP A 152 7.80 -5.37 4.68
CA ASP A 152 7.17 -4.49 5.66
C ASP A 152 8.03 -4.37 6.94
N GLU A 153 8.52 -5.51 7.47
CA GLU A 153 9.36 -5.55 8.68
C GLU A 153 10.69 -4.78 8.51
N VAL A 154 11.27 -4.83 7.31
CA VAL A 154 12.53 -4.12 7.00
C VAL A 154 12.27 -2.61 6.87
N THR A 155 11.12 -2.24 6.30
CA THR A 155 10.68 -0.84 6.20
C THR A 155 10.40 -0.27 7.58
N ALA A 156 9.75 -1.05 8.46
CA ALA A 156 9.50 -0.69 9.84
C ALA A 156 10.80 -0.39 10.60
N GLN A 157 11.79 -1.28 10.47
CA GLN A 157 13.11 -1.08 11.10
C GLN A 157 13.80 0.18 10.58
N ALA A 158 13.73 0.44 9.28
CA ALA A 158 14.32 1.65 8.69
C ALA A 158 13.65 2.93 9.22
N MET A 159 12.32 2.96 9.30
CA MET A 159 11.58 4.07 9.91
C MET A 159 11.95 4.25 11.38
N GLN A 160 12.08 3.15 12.15
CA GLN A 160 12.49 3.21 13.55
C GLN A 160 13.92 3.77 13.72
N ASN A 161 14.85 3.41 12.83
CA ASN A 161 16.21 3.96 12.85
C ASN A 161 16.21 5.47 12.65
N ILE A 162 15.41 5.98 11.70
CA ILE A 162 15.26 7.43 11.47
C ILE A 162 14.64 8.07 12.71
N MET A 163 13.53 7.54 13.22
CA MET A 163 12.84 8.05 14.41
C MET A 163 13.79 8.18 15.61
N GLN A 164 14.52 7.10 15.94
CA GLN A 164 15.46 7.09 17.05
C GLN A 164 16.63 8.06 16.86
N TYR A 165 17.21 8.13 15.66
CA TYR A 165 18.28 9.08 15.37
C TYR A 165 17.80 10.53 15.56
N SER A 166 16.59 10.84 15.10
CA SER A 166 15.97 12.17 15.20
C SER A 166 15.80 12.60 16.66
N MET A 167 15.27 11.70 17.50
CA MET A 167 15.03 12.00 18.92
C MET A 167 16.33 12.04 19.72
N LYS A 168 17.26 11.10 19.49
CA LYS A 168 18.47 10.95 20.32
C LYS A 168 19.60 11.87 19.90
N GLU A 169 19.86 12.00 18.60
CA GLU A 169 20.98 12.76 18.07
C GLU A 169 20.58 14.20 17.71
N LEU A 170 19.44 14.38 17.04
CA LEU A 170 18.97 15.72 16.63
C LEU A 170 18.14 16.45 17.70
N LYS A 171 17.72 15.74 18.76
CA LYS A 171 16.88 16.24 19.87
C LYS A 171 15.51 16.74 19.43
N ILE A 172 14.96 16.17 18.35
CA ILE A 172 13.61 16.48 17.85
C ILE A 172 12.63 15.45 18.45
N SER A 173 11.83 15.87 19.41
CA SER A 173 10.93 14.99 20.18
C SER A 173 9.82 14.36 19.34
N GLN A 174 9.34 15.04 18.30
CA GLN A 174 8.38 14.52 17.31
C GLN A 174 9.02 13.53 16.31
N GLY A 175 10.34 13.33 16.39
CA GLY A 175 11.07 12.34 15.62
C GLY A 175 11.12 12.62 14.12
N ILE A 176 10.41 11.85 13.29
CA ILE A 176 10.42 12.06 11.84
C ILE A 176 9.53 13.25 11.48
N THR A 177 10.15 14.42 11.36
CA THR A 177 9.56 15.70 10.93
C THR A 177 10.27 16.20 9.67
N LEU A 178 9.75 17.28 9.06
CA LEU A 178 10.42 17.89 7.91
C LEU A 178 11.80 18.45 8.29
N GLU A 179 11.90 19.09 9.46
CA GLU A 179 13.16 19.58 10.02
C GLU A 179 14.19 18.45 10.14
N THR A 180 13.78 17.30 10.68
CA THR A 180 14.61 16.10 10.77
C THR A 180 15.14 15.70 9.39
N LEU A 181 14.28 15.53 8.40
CA LEU A 181 14.70 15.06 7.07
C LEU A 181 15.63 16.07 6.37
N LEU A 182 15.47 17.36 6.65
CA LEU A 182 16.37 18.41 6.15
C LEU A 182 17.74 18.41 6.86
N ARG A 183 17.76 18.16 8.18
CA ARG A 183 18.99 18.14 9.00
C ARG A 183 19.82 16.86 8.87
N ILE A 184 19.20 15.71 8.62
CA ILE A 184 19.95 14.45 8.40
C ILE A 184 20.71 14.54 7.07
N ASP A 185 22.04 14.35 7.09
CA ASP A 185 22.83 14.26 5.85
C ASP A 185 22.43 13.05 5.00
N GLU A 186 22.50 13.17 3.67
CA GLU A 186 22.10 12.07 2.76
C GLU A 186 22.85 10.76 3.07
N LYS A 187 24.17 10.83 3.32
CA LYS A 187 24.98 9.66 3.70
C LYS A 187 24.49 9.03 5.00
N LYS A 188 24.10 9.86 5.98
CA LYS A 188 23.60 9.37 7.26
C LYS A 188 22.23 8.72 7.10
N LEU A 189 21.34 9.34 6.31
CA LEU A 189 20.05 8.75 5.99
C LEU A 189 20.23 7.40 5.28
N ASP A 190 21.18 7.31 4.35
CA ASP A 190 21.53 6.07 3.66
C ASP A 190 21.97 4.97 4.63
N GLU A 191 22.83 5.29 5.60
CA GLU A 191 23.22 4.36 6.66
C GLU A 191 22.04 3.87 7.50
N LEU A 192 21.12 4.79 7.88
CA LEU A 192 19.96 4.47 8.71
C LEU A 192 18.99 3.54 7.97
N VAL A 193 18.88 3.67 6.65
CA VAL A 193 17.98 2.87 5.81
C VAL A 193 18.70 1.75 5.03
N LYS A 194 19.97 1.44 5.34
CA LYS A 194 20.81 0.50 4.56
C LYS A 194 20.23 -0.89 4.33
N SER A 195 19.31 -1.34 5.19
CA SER A 195 18.62 -2.63 5.08
C SER A 195 17.55 -2.63 3.98
N VAL A 196 17.08 -1.45 3.57
CA VAL A 196 16.07 -1.26 2.53
C VAL A 196 16.68 -1.52 1.15
N GLY A 197 15.95 -2.21 0.27
CA GLY A 197 16.42 -2.43 -1.10
C GLY A 197 16.58 -1.10 -1.85
N PHE A 198 17.68 -0.90 -2.58
CA PHE A 198 18.01 0.36 -3.27
C PHE A 198 18.11 1.58 -2.33
N HIS A 199 18.57 1.38 -1.09
CA HIS A 199 18.64 2.39 -0.02
C HIS A 199 19.30 3.71 -0.48
N THR A 200 20.44 3.68 -1.18
CA THR A 200 21.15 4.91 -1.60
C THR A 200 20.29 5.81 -2.48
N ARG A 201 19.58 5.22 -3.46
CA ARG A 201 18.65 5.99 -4.31
C ARG A 201 17.45 6.50 -3.52
N LYS A 202 16.93 5.71 -2.57
CA LYS A 202 15.79 6.09 -1.75
C LYS A 202 16.13 7.19 -0.75
N ALA A 203 17.29 7.15 -0.12
CA ALA A 203 17.76 8.21 0.77
C ALA A 203 17.84 9.54 0.03
N LYS A 204 18.42 9.54 -1.19
CA LYS A 204 18.42 10.70 -2.07
C LYS A 204 17.00 11.20 -2.38
N TYR A 205 16.08 10.31 -2.74
CA TYR A 205 14.70 10.71 -3.03
C TYR A 205 13.95 11.27 -1.82
N VAL A 206 14.14 10.72 -0.62
CA VAL A 206 13.55 11.25 0.61
C VAL A 206 14.09 12.64 0.93
N LYS A 207 15.40 12.89 0.75
CA LYS A 207 15.99 14.23 0.88
C LYS A 207 15.42 15.21 -0.13
N GLN A 208 15.33 14.81 -1.39
CA GLN A 208 14.77 15.65 -2.46
C GLN A 208 13.29 15.96 -2.21
N MET A 209 12.51 14.95 -1.79
CA MET A 209 11.13 15.15 -1.37
C MET A 209 11.06 16.21 -0.27
N ALA A 210 11.82 16.07 0.83
CA ALA A 210 11.79 17.03 1.92
C ALA A 210 12.07 18.47 1.46
N GLN A 211 13.06 18.66 0.58
CA GLN A 211 13.36 19.96 0.00
C GLN A 211 12.20 20.51 -0.85
N ILE A 212 11.64 19.70 -1.74
CA ILE A 212 10.50 20.09 -2.59
C ILE A 212 9.26 20.46 -1.75
N LEU A 213 9.01 19.77 -0.62
CA LEU A 213 7.88 20.09 0.25
C LEU A 213 8.02 21.51 0.84
N VAL A 214 9.23 21.91 1.24
CA VAL A 214 9.49 23.29 1.70
C VAL A 214 9.27 24.27 0.56
N ASP A 215 9.87 24.01 -0.60
CA ASP A 215 9.95 24.98 -1.69
C ASP A 215 8.61 25.19 -2.41
N SER A 216 7.74 24.17 -2.44
CA SER A 216 6.58 24.15 -3.35
C SER A 216 5.26 23.71 -2.70
N PHE A 217 5.25 23.20 -1.47
CA PHE A 217 4.04 22.62 -0.86
C PHE A 217 3.78 23.07 0.58
N ASP A 218 4.27 24.25 0.95
CA ASP A 218 4.05 24.83 2.29
C ASP A 218 4.46 23.85 3.42
N SER A 219 5.56 23.13 3.18
CA SER A 219 6.12 22.12 4.09
C SER A 219 5.20 20.93 4.40
N ASP A 220 4.09 20.72 3.71
CA ASP A 220 3.21 19.53 3.84
C ASP A 220 3.26 18.68 2.57
N ILE A 221 2.76 17.44 2.61
CA ILE A 221 2.69 16.61 1.41
C ILE A 221 1.61 17.13 0.45
N PRO A 222 1.73 16.90 -0.87
CA PRO A 222 0.70 17.31 -1.83
C PRO A 222 -0.66 16.64 -1.57
N THR A 223 -1.73 17.35 -1.96
CA THR A 223 -3.12 16.97 -1.68
C THR A 223 -3.85 16.39 -2.90
N ASP A 224 -3.17 16.29 -4.05
CA ASP A 224 -3.69 15.76 -5.30
C ASP A 224 -2.70 14.78 -5.98
N LEU A 225 -3.25 13.92 -6.83
CA LEU A 225 -2.51 12.84 -7.47
C LEU A 225 -1.43 13.34 -8.45
N PRO A 226 -1.69 14.30 -9.36
CA PRO A 226 -0.63 14.88 -10.20
C PRO A 226 0.57 15.41 -9.39
N SER A 227 0.32 16.20 -8.35
CA SER A 227 1.37 16.82 -7.55
C SER A 227 2.15 15.81 -6.70
N ILE A 228 1.49 14.82 -6.08
CA ILE A 228 2.22 13.81 -5.30
C ILE A 228 3.10 12.92 -6.20
N LEU A 229 2.70 12.71 -7.46
CA LEU A 229 3.48 11.96 -8.45
C LEU A 229 4.62 12.77 -9.07
N SER A 230 4.65 14.09 -8.88
CA SER A 230 5.81 14.89 -9.28
C SER A 230 6.99 14.73 -8.33
N LEU A 231 6.77 14.18 -7.14
CA LEU A 231 7.83 13.90 -6.17
C LEU A 231 8.72 12.74 -6.64
N PRO A 232 10.05 12.89 -6.58
CA PRO A 232 10.97 11.88 -7.06
C PRO A 232 10.83 10.59 -6.24
N GLY A 233 10.76 9.45 -6.94
CA GLY A 233 10.62 8.13 -6.30
C GLY A 233 9.19 7.76 -5.91
N VAL A 234 8.21 8.65 -6.06
CA VAL A 234 6.79 8.36 -5.79
C VAL A 234 6.12 7.80 -7.05
N GLY A 235 5.67 6.55 -6.99
CA GLY A 235 4.92 5.91 -8.07
C GLY A 235 3.39 5.96 -7.87
N PRO A 236 2.57 5.60 -8.88
CA PRO A 236 1.11 5.64 -8.83
C PRO A 236 0.49 4.98 -7.58
N LYS A 237 0.94 3.76 -7.22
CA LYS A 237 0.47 3.07 -6.00
C LYS A 237 0.75 3.91 -4.75
N MET A 238 1.96 4.44 -4.62
CA MET A 238 2.37 5.20 -3.44
C MET A 238 1.56 6.48 -3.31
N GLY A 239 1.43 7.23 -4.40
CA GLY A 239 0.64 8.46 -4.44
C GLY A 239 -0.82 8.22 -4.04
N ILE A 240 -1.46 7.19 -4.61
CA ILE A 240 -2.84 6.83 -4.27
C ILE A 240 -2.96 6.45 -2.79
N LEU A 241 -2.12 5.55 -2.28
CA LEU A 241 -2.20 5.12 -0.88
C LEU A 241 -1.91 6.27 0.10
N ALA A 242 -0.96 7.15 -0.26
CA ALA A 242 -0.66 8.34 0.52
C ALA A 242 -1.89 9.26 0.58
N LEU A 243 -2.50 9.60 -0.55
CA LEU A 243 -3.68 10.48 -0.59
C LEU A 243 -4.90 9.89 0.13
N GLN A 244 -5.10 8.57 0.03
CA GLN A 244 -6.15 7.87 0.76
C GLN A 244 -5.98 8.05 2.27
N LYS A 245 -4.81 7.68 2.81
CA LYS A 245 -4.58 7.63 4.27
C LYS A 245 -4.20 9.00 4.87
N ALA A 246 -3.69 9.94 4.07
CA ALA A 246 -3.33 11.28 4.52
C ALA A 246 -4.49 12.29 4.43
N TRP A 247 -5.37 12.16 3.44
CA TRP A 247 -6.37 13.18 3.13
C TRP A 247 -7.79 12.61 3.04
N GLY A 248 -7.96 11.28 3.16
CA GLY A 248 -9.24 10.62 2.88
C GLY A 248 -9.61 10.62 1.40
N ARG A 249 -8.64 10.89 0.51
CA ARG A 249 -8.91 11.15 -0.92
C ARG A 249 -8.83 9.85 -1.73
N MET A 250 -9.95 9.46 -2.31
CA MET A 250 -10.11 8.21 -3.08
C MET A 250 -9.93 8.43 -4.60
N ASP A 251 -8.71 8.77 -5.04
CA ASP A 251 -8.40 9.02 -6.48
C ASP A 251 -8.13 7.75 -7.29
N GLY A 252 -8.12 6.57 -6.67
CA GLY A 252 -7.93 5.31 -7.35
C GLY A 252 -7.75 4.14 -6.39
N ILE A 253 -7.39 2.97 -6.93
CA ILE A 253 -7.10 1.77 -6.16
C ILE A 253 -5.59 1.56 -6.06
N GLY A 254 -5.07 1.42 -4.84
CA GLY A 254 -3.68 1.00 -4.63
C GLY A 254 -3.49 -0.45 -5.06
N VAL A 255 -2.86 -0.71 -6.21
CA VAL A 255 -2.57 -2.07 -6.68
C VAL A 255 -1.09 -2.39 -6.53
N ASP A 256 -0.80 -3.43 -5.76
CA ASP A 256 0.54 -3.98 -5.59
C ASP A 256 0.67 -5.37 -6.23
N LEU A 257 1.80 -6.05 -6.00
CA LEU A 257 2.03 -7.38 -6.55
C LEU A 257 1.08 -8.45 -5.98
N HIS A 258 0.62 -8.31 -4.74
CA HIS A 258 -0.35 -9.23 -4.14
C HIS A 258 -1.72 -9.06 -4.81
N VAL A 259 -2.24 -7.82 -4.84
CA VAL A 259 -3.52 -7.49 -5.49
C VAL A 259 -3.48 -7.87 -6.96
N HIS A 260 -2.43 -7.45 -7.69
CA HIS A 260 -2.26 -7.76 -9.12
C HIS A 260 -2.30 -9.27 -9.39
N ARG A 261 -1.54 -10.06 -8.63
CA ARG A 261 -1.49 -11.52 -8.79
C ARG A 261 -2.84 -12.17 -8.49
N LEU A 262 -3.48 -11.78 -7.38
CA LEU A 262 -4.73 -12.38 -6.94
C LEU A 262 -5.88 -12.07 -7.90
N CYS A 263 -6.02 -10.81 -8.32
CA CYS A 263 -7.06 -10.41 -9.28
C CYS A 263 -6.91 -11.15 -10.63
N LYS A 264 -5.68 -11.30 -11.14
CA LYS A 264 -5.42 -12.08 -12.36
C LYS A 264 -5.72 -13.56 -12.17
N MET A 265 -5.28 -14.12 -11.06
CA MET A 265 -5.47 -15.53 -10.73
C MET A 265 -6.96 -15.88 -10.63
N TRP A 266 -7.77 -15.01 -10.04
CA TRP A 266 -9.22 -15.20 -9.88
C TRP A 266 -10.05 -14.83 -11.12
N GLY A 267 -9.42 -14.30 -12.16
CA GLY A 267 -10.15 -13.82 -13.35
C GLY A 267 -10.98 -12.56 -13.10
N TRP A 268 -10.66 -11.80 -12.05
CA TRP A 268 -11.28 -10.49 -11.78
C TRP A 268 -10.83 -9.40 -12.74
N VAL A 269 -9.71 -9.64 -13.41
CA VAL A 269 -9.18 -8.82 -14.50
C VAL A 269 -8.73 -9.72 -15.64
N ASP A 270 -8.72 -9.18 -16.85
CA ASP A 270 -8.23 -9.88 -18.04
C ASP A 270 -6.71 -10.03 -17.94
N ALA A 271 -6.24 -11.25 -17.67
CA ALA A 271 -4.83 -11.54 -17.48
C ALA A 271 -3.94 -11.23 -18.71
N LYS A 272 -4.51 -11.20 -19.93
CA LYS A 272 -3.78 -10.88 -21.17
C LYS A 272 -3.58 -9.37 -21.33
N LYS A 273 -4.58 -8.57 -20.93
CA LYS A 273 -4.52 -7.10 -20.95
C LYS A 273 -3.80 -6.54 -19.73
N CYS A 274 -4.02 -7.13 -18.57
CA CYS A 274 -3.43 -6.71 -17.29
C CYS A 274 -2.01 -7.25 -17.10
N LYS A 275 -1.05 -6.66 -17.80
CA LYS A 275 0.38 -7.04 -17.70
C LYS A 275 1.11 -6.38 -16.53
N THR A 276 0.58 -5.29 -15.98
CA THR A 276 1.20 -4.51 -14.91
C THR A 276 0.17 -4.21 -13.82
N PRO A 277 0.60 -3.87 -12.59
CA PRO A 277 -0.30 -3.40 -11.53
C PRO A 277 -1.18 -2.24 -11.97
N GLU A 278 -0.65 -1.32 -12.77
CA GLU A 278 -1.41 -0.17 -13.28
C GLU A 278 -2.52 -0.56 -14.26
N HIS A 279 -2.31 -1.57 -15.11
CA HIS A 279 -3.39 -2.11 -15.93
C HIS A 279 -4.48 -2.74 -15.07
N THR A 280 -4.10 -3.49 -14.03
CA THR A 280 -5.06 -4.08 -13.08
C THR A 280 -5.84 -3.01 -12.33
N ARG A 281 -5.19 -1.92 -11.90
CA ARG A 281 -5.88 -0.78 -11.28
C ARG A 281 -7.00 -0.26 -12.16
N LYS A 282 -6.67 0.11 -13.41
CA LYS A 282 -7.65 0.66 -14.36
C LYS A 282 -8.83 -0.28 -14.62
N GLN A 283 -8.57 -1.59 -14.69
CA GLN A 283 -9.64 -2.57 -14.89
C GLN A 283 -10.41 -2.86 -13.61
N LEU A 284 -9.82 -2.77 -12.42
CA LEU A 284 -10.60 -2.85 -11.19
C LEU A 284 -11.51 -1.62 -11.06
N GLU A 285 -11.02 -0.43 -11.38
CA GLU A 285 -11.80 0.82 -11.31
C GLU A 285 -12.99 0.85 -12.29
N SER A 286 -13.01 0.00 -13.33
CA SER A 286 -14.13 -0.06 -14.27
C SER A 286 -15.37 -0.78 -13.72
N TRP A 287 -15.23 -1.62 -12.69
CA TRP A 287 -16.34 -2.42 -12.15
C TRP A 287 -16.38 -2.54 -10.62
N LEU A 288 -15.27 -2.35 -9.91
CA LEU A 288 -15.22 -2.50 -8.46
C LEU A 288 -16.01 -1.36 -7.79
N PRO A 289 -16.97 -1.69 -6.90
CA PRO A 289 -17.71 -0.68 -6.13
C PRO A 289 -16.75 0.25 -5.38
N ARG A 290 -17.01 1.56 -5.46
CA ARG A 290 -16.10 2.60 -4.94
C ARG A 290 -15.87 2.49 -3.43
N GLU A 291 -16.87 2.00 -2.71
CA GLU A 291 -16.85 1.75 -1.27
C GLU A 291 -15.78 0.71 -0.88
N LEU A 292 -15.34 -0.12 -1.84
CA LEU A 292 -14.32 -1.16 -1.63
C LEU A 292 -12.92 -0.73 -2.08
N TRP A 293 -12.75 0.45 -2.66
CA TRP A 293 -11.46 0.89 -3.25
C TRP A 293 -10.34 1.06 -2.22
N TYR A 294 -10.70 1.43 -0.99
CA TYR A 294 -9.73 1.50 0.11
C TYR A 294 -9.42 0.10 0.63
N GLU A 295 -10.47 -0.63 1.00
CA GLU A 295 -10.39 -1.91 1.69
C GLU A 295 -9.65 -3.00 0.90
N ILE A 296 -9.79 -3.00 -0.43
CA ILE A 296 -9.28 -4.09 -1.28
C ILE A 296 -7.76 -4.30 -1.16
N ASN A 297 -6.96 -3.24 -0.96
CA ASN A 297 -5.51 -3.39 -0.86
C ASN A 297 -5.09 -4.13 0.42
N PRO A 298 -5.29 -3.59 1.64
CA PRO A 298 -4.85 -4.24 2.88
C PRO A 298 -5.48 -5.64 3.06
N LEU A 299 -6.73 -5.81 2.62
CA LEU A 299 -7.43 -7.10 2.64
C LEU A 299 -6.67 -8.16 1.83
N LEU A 300 -6.41 -7.88 0.55
CA LEU A 300 -5.78 -8.84 -0.36
C LEU A 300 -4.27 -8.97 -0.13
N VAL A 301 -3.60 -7.92 0.34
CA VAL A 301 -2.19 -7.99 0.74
C VAL A 301 -2.03 -8.98 1.88
N GLY A 302 -2.75 -8.81 3.00
CA GLY A 302 -2.65 -9.73 4.13
C GLY A 302 -3.06 -11.16 3.77
N PHE A 303 -4.14 -11.31 2.98
CA PHE A 303 -4.55 -12.63 2.49
C PHE A 303 -3.46 -13.29 1.63
N GLY A 304 -2.82 -12.50 0.77
CA GLY A 304 -1.71 -12.93 -0.09
C GLY A 304 -0.39 -13.13 0.66
N GLN A 305 -0.21 -12.56 1.85
CA GLN A 305 0.96 -12.75 2.71
C GLN A 305 0.90 -14.09 3.45
N VAL A 306 -0.30 -14.59 3.79
CA VAL A 306 -0.43 -15.67 4.78
C VAL A 306 -1.27 -16.88 4.29
N ILE A 307 -2.33 -16.68 3.49
CA ILE A 307 -3.15 -17.79 2.95
C ILE A 307 -2.74 -18.11 1.51
N CYS A 308 -2.96 -17.18 0.58
CA CYS A 308 -2.72 -17.41 -0.83
C CYS A 308 -1.33 -16.90 -1.25
N MET A 309 -0.29 -17.39 -0.58
CA MET A 309 1.11 -17.02 -0.84
C MET A 309 1.56 -17.33 -2.29
N SER A 310 2.55 -16.59 -2.79
CA SER A 310 3.13 -16.82 -4.13
C SER A 310 3.81 -18.18 -4.24
N ARG A 311 4.40 -18.64 -3.15
CA ARG A 311 4.95 -19.98 -2.96
C ARG A 311 4.35 -20.59 -1.70
N GLY A 312 3.90 -21.85 -1.78
CA GLY A 312 3.36 -22.56 -0.62
C GLY A 312 1.96 -22.11 -0.19
N LYS A 313 1.04 -21.88 -1.14
CA LYS A 313 -0.38 -21.58 -0.90
C LYS A 313 -0.99 -22.50 0.18
N ARG A 314 -1.97 -21.98 0.92
CA ARG A 314 -2.73 -22.70 1.94
C ARG A 314 -4.17 -22.92 1.52
N CYS A 315 -4.37 -23.56 0.36
CA CYS A 315 -5.72 -23.91 -0.12
C CYS A 315 -6.47 -24.81 0.89
N ASP A 316 -5.71 -25.56 1.69
CA ASP A 316 -6.19 -26.40 2.79
C ASP A 316 -6.79 -25.61 3.96
N LEU A 317 -6.52 -24.30 4.06
CA LEU A 317 -7.06 -23.39 5.08
C LEU A 317 -7.82 -22.20 4.44
N CYS A 318 -8.20 -22.30 3.18
CA CYS A 318 -8.83 -21.20 2.42
C CYS A 318 -10.32 -21.48 2.23
N LEU A 319 -11.21 -20.65 2.80
CA LEU A 319 -12.66 -20.83 2.64
C LEU A 319 -13.15 -20.73 1.20
N ALA A 320 -12.42 -20.00 0.35
CA ALA A 320 -12.79 -19.80 -1.04
C ALA A 320 -12.38 -20.98 -1.96
N ASN A 321 -11.91 -22.10 -1.42
CA ASN A 321 -11.38 -23.21 -2.21
C ASN A 321 -12.43 -23.92 -3.09
N ASP A 322 -13.71 -23.80 -2.76
CA ASP A 322 -14.88 -24.30 -3.49
C ASP A 322 -15.22 -23.48 -4.73
N VAL A 323 -15.00 -22.16 -4.70
CA VAL A 323 -15.30 -21.22 -5.79
C VAL A 323 -14.04 -20.70 -6.51
N CYS A 324 -12.86 -20.97 -5.97
CA CYS A 324 -11.60 -20.50 -6.53
C CYS A 324 -11.17 -21.35 -7.72
N ASN A 325 -11.17 -20.75 -8.91
CA ASN A 325 -10.68 -21.32 -10.16
C ASN A 325 -9.16 -21.64 -10.17
N ALA A 326 -8.43 -21.28 -9.12
CA ALA A 326 -6.98 -21.48 -8.98
C ALA A 326 -6.60 -22.26 -7.71
N VAL A 327 -7.56 -23.01 -7.16
CA VAL A 327 -7.32 -23.99 -6.09
C VAL A 327 -6.25 -24.99 -6.52
N ASP A 328 -5.39 -25.42 -5.59
CA ASP A 328 -4.40 -26.46 -5.84
C ASP A 328 -4.95 -27.83 -5.39
N PRO A 329 -5.34 -28.72 -6.32
CA PRO A 329 -5.95 -30.01 -5.97
C PRO A 329 -5.00 -30.90 -5.16
N LYS A 330 -3.68 -30.77 -5.36
CA LYS A 330 -2.68 -31.57 -4.63
C LYS A 330 -2.62 -31.18 -3.15
N ILE A 331 -2.95 -29.94 -2.83
CA ILE A 331 -3.05 -29.46 -1.45
C ILE A 331 -4.37 -29.95 -0.84
N MET A 332 -5.47 -29.86 -1.58
CA MET A 332 -6.80 -30.31 -1.13
C MET A 332 -6.89 -31.82 -0.87
N ALA A 333 -6.12 -32.63 -1.61
CA ALA A 333 -6.05 -34.07 -1.41
C ALA A 333 -5.33 -34.49 -0.11
N LYS A 334 -4.69 -33.56 0.60
CA LYS A 334 -3.94 -33.82 1.84
C LYS A 334 -4.75 -33.34 3.04
N LYS A 335 -4.53 -33.95 4.21
CA LYS A 335 -5.08 -33.44 5.47
C LYS A 335 -4.55 -32.02 5.71
N ALA A 336 -5.46 -31.11 6.06
CA ALA A 336 -5.12 -29.72 6.36
C ALA A 336 -4.03 -29.68 7.44
N LYS A 337 -2.96 -28.95 7.17
CA LYS A 337 -1.81 -28.87 8.08
C LYS A 337 -2.02 -27.73 9.07
N THR A 338 -2.60 -28.02 10.22
CA THR A 338 -2.84 -27.00 11.25
C THR A 338 -1.57 -26.62 12.03
N GLU A 339 -0.52 -27.43 11.94
CA GLU A 339 0.78 -27.18 12.59
C GLU A 339 1.80 -26.47 11.69
N GLY A 340 2.71 -25.75 12.35
CA GLY A 340 3.57 -24.70 11.83
C GLY A 340 4.34 -25.03 10.54
N ARG A 341 3.99 -24.31 9.47
CA ARG A 341 5.06 -23.62 8.74
C ARG A 341 5.45 -22.41 9.60
N ALA A 342 6.67 -21.90 9.50
CA ALA A 342 6.98 -20.56 10.02
C ALA A 342 6.07 -19.55 9.30
N THR A 343 4.84 -19.38 9.79
CA THR A 343 3.83 -18.61 9.12
C THR A 343 4.05 -17.16 9.46
N ARG A 344 4.14 -16.31 8.44
CA ARG A 344 4.03 -14.87 8.64
C ARG A 344 2.61 -14.61 9.12
N GLY A 345 2.44 -13.93 10.26
CA GLY A 345 1.12 -13.65 10.85
C GLY A 345 0.64 -14.63 11.92
N ASP A 346 -0.36 -14.22 12.69
CA ASP A 346 -1.06 -15.00 13.72
C ASP A 346 -2.34 -15.61 13.15
N PHE A 347 -2.47 -16.91 13.34
CA PHE A 347 -3.51 -17.79 12.82
C PHE A 347 -4.42 -18.36 13.91
N SER A 348 -4.18 -18.03 15.19
CA SER A 348 -4.81 -18.71 16.32
C SER A 348 -6.34 -18.67 16.22
N GLN A 349 -6.91 -17.47 16.08
CA GLN A 349 -8.36 -17.28 15.91
C GLN A 349 -8.91 -17.93 14.62
N TRP A 350 -8.12 -17.92 13.54
CA TRP A 350 -8.51 -18.55 12.28
C TRP A 350 -8.59 -20.07 12.39
N LEU A 351 -7.62 -20.70 13.07
CA LEU A 351 -7.57 -22.14 13.26
C LEU A 351 -8.69 -22.62 14.19
N GLU A 352 -9.00 -21.86 15.24
CA GLU A 352 -10.17 -22.10 16.09
C GLU A 352 -11.46 -22.07 15.27
N TYR A 353 -11.69 -20.99 14.50
CA TYR A 353 -12.85 -20.88 13.63
C TYR A 353 -12.92 -22.02 12.60
N TRP A 354 -11.80 -22.35 11.98
CA TRP A 354 -11.71 -23.42 10.99
C TRP A 354 -12.01 -24.79 11.59
N ALA A 355 -11.58 -25.05 12.83
CA ALA A 355 -11.88 -26.31 13.52
C ALA A 355 -13.37 -26.44 13.85
N SER A 356 -14.02 -25.35 14.27
CA SER A 356 -15.42 -25.34 14.66
C SER A 356 -16.41 -25.36 13.49
N ASN A 357 -16.02 -24.88 12.30
CA ASN A 357 -16.93 -24.64 11.17
C ASN A 357 -16.54 -25.42 9.91
N LYS A 358 -15.70 -26.45 10.04
CA LYS A 358 -15.13 -27.18 8.89
C LYS A 358 -16.17 -27.85 8.00
N ASP A 359 -17.30 -28.25 8.58
CA ASP A 359 -18.36 -29.00 7.89
C ASP A 359 -19.47 -28.09 7.33
N ASP A 360 -19.65 -26.88 7.88
CA ASP A 360 -20.63 -25.89 7.41
C ASP A 360 -20.12 -25.04 6.22
N VAL A 361 -18.83 -25.13 5.89
CA VAL A 361 -18.17 -24.31 4.85
C VAL A 361 -17.80 -25.14 3.60
N LYS A 362 -18.27 -26.39 3.49
CA LYS A 362 -18.04 -27.24 2.32
C LYS A 362 -19.17 -27.20 1.29
#